data_AF-A0A6V8D1R5-F1
#
_entry.id   AF-A0A6V8D1R5-F1
#
_cell.length_a   1.000
_cell.length_b   1.000
_cell.length_c   1.000
_cell.angle_alpha   90.00
_cell.angle_beta   90.00
_cell.angle_gamma   90.00
#
_symmetry.space_group_name_H-M   'P 1'
#
loop_
_entity.id
_entity.type
_entity.pdbx_description
1 polymer ?
#
loop_
_entity_poly.entity_id
_entity_poly.type
_entity_poly.pdbx_seq_one_letter_code
_entity_poly.pdbx_strand_id
1 'polypeptide(L)' 'MTSIDDIIRLLEAAKNSNSTPKIKKSAAKKKRKVSTYQRKYGAAFKKLAPKYKTKAGKWKKDGFKRCAAAARKVAKK' A
#
# COMPACT_ATOMS: atom_id res chain seq x y z
N MET A 1 -16.77 -44.15 34.75
CA MET A 1 -15.36 -43.90 34.41
C MET A 1 -15.24 -43.91 32.90
N THR A 2 -14.94 -42.77 32.28
CA THR A 2 -14.65 -42.72 30.84
C THR A 2 -13.42 -43.58 30.57
N SER A 3 -13.52 -44.57 29.69
CA SER A 3 -12.44 -45.52 29.43
C SER A 3 -11.18 -44.77 28.99
N ILE A 4 -10.01 -45.29 29.37
CA ILE A 4 -8.72 -44.73 28.95
C ILE A 4 -8.64 -44.65 27.42
N ASP A 5 -9.23 -45.62 26.73
CA ASP A 5 -9.28 -45.68 25.26
C ASP A 5 -10.12 -44.55 24.64
N ASP A 6 -11.19 -44.12 25.31
CA ASP A 6 -12.02 -43.00 24.83
C ASP A 6 -11.29 -41.66 24.97
N ILE A 7 -10.51 -41.51 26.04
CA ILE A 7 -9.66 -40.34 26.26
C ILE A 7 -8.58 -40.28 25.20
N ILE A 8 -7.93 -41.40 24.87
CA ILE A 8 -6.92 -41.48 23.81
C ILE A 8 -7.54 -41.12 22.45
N ARG A 9 -8.71 -41.70 22.13
CA ARG A 9 -9.42 -41.43 20.88
C ARG A 9 -9.82 -39.96 20.74
N LEU A 10 -10.29 -39.32 21.81
CA LEU A 10 -10.63 -37.90 21.82
C LEU A 10 -9.38 -37.01 21.68
N LEU A 11 -8.26 -37.39 22.30
CA LEU A 11 -6.99 -36.68 22.18
C LEU A 11 -6.43 -36.73 20.74
N GLU A 12 -6.52 -37.90 20.10
CA GLU A 12 -6.11 -38.08 18.70
C GLU A 12 -7.03 -37.33 17.73
N ALA A 13 -8.34 -37.31 17.96
CA ALA A 13 -9.27 -36.52 17.17
C ALA A 13 -8.97 -35.00 17.29
N ALA A 14 -8.64 -34.51 18.48
CA ALA A 14 -8.25 -33.12 18.71
C ALA A 14 -6.91 -32.76 18.02
N LYS A 15 -5.97 -33.71 17.94
CA LYS A 15 -4.68 -33.50 17.24
C LYS A 15 -4.85 -33.40 15.72
N ASN A 16 -5.85 -34.09 15.15
CA ASN A 16 -6.14 -34.09 13.72
C ASN A 16 -7.01 -32.91 13.24
N SER A 17 -7.67 -32.18 14.15
CA SER A 17 -8.59 -31.08 13.80
C SER A 17 -7.94 -29.70 13.68
N ASN A 18 -6.63 -29.59 13.92
CA ASN A 18 -5.90 -28.31 13.88
C ASN A 18 -5.58 -27.88 12.44
N SER A 19 -6.61 -27.72 11.60
CA SER A 19 -6.51 -27.16 10.26
C SER A 19 -6.47 -25.64 10.35
N THR A 20 -5.26 -25.06 10.41
CA THR A 20 -5.09 -23.61 10.32
C THR A 20 -5.72 -23.08 9.03
N PRO A 21 -6.60 -22.05 9.06
CA PRO A 21 -7.20 -21.54 7.84
C PRO A 21 -6.12 -20.96 6.93
N LYS A 22 -5.84 -21.66 5.83
CA LYS A 22 -4.87 -21.24 4.82
C LYS A 22 -5.48 -20.07 4.04
N ILE A 23 -5.22 -18.84 4.51
CA ILE A 23 -5.65 -17.62 3.85
C ILE A 23 -5.10 -17.65 2.42
N LYS A 24 -5.98 -17.86 1.43
CA LYS A 24 -5.62 -17.84 0.02
C LYS A 24 -5.12 -16.42 -0.31
N LYS A 25 -3.80 -16.24 -0.48
CA LYS A 25 -3.24 -15.01 -1.04
C LYS A 25 -3.86 -14.82 -2.43
N SER A 26 -4.85 -13.94 -2.53
CA SER A 26 -5.39 -13.54 -3.82
C SER A 26 -4.23 -13.00 -4.67
N ALA A 27 -4.16 -13.45 -5.93
CA ALA A 27 -3.13 -13.01 -6.84
C ALA A 27 -3.12 -11.47 -6.89
N ALA A 28 -2.01 -10.85 -6.49
CA ALA A 28 -1.91 -9.41 -6.42
C ALA A 28 -2.18 -8.82 -7.82
N LYS A 29 -3.19 -7.96 -7.93
CA LYS A 29 -3.54 -7.31 -9.20
C LYS A 29 -2.29 -6.61 -9.75
N LYS A 30 -1.94 -6.91 -11.01
CA LYS A 30 -0.77 -6.35 -11.69
C LYS A 30 -0.85 -4.82 -11.66
N LYS A 31 0.12 -4.16 -11.01
CA LYS A 31 0.21 -2.70 -11.00
C LYS A 31 0.40 -2.21 -12.45
N ARG A 32 -0.40 -1.22 -12.85
CA ARG A 32 -0.29 -0.62 -14.18
C ARG A 32 1.10 -0.01 -14.37
N LYS A 33 1.66 -0.17 -15.58
CA LYS A 33 2.90 0.52 -15.95
C LYS A 33 2.64 2.02 -15.98
N VAL A 34 3.45 2.78 -15.25
CA VAL A 34 3.34 4.25 -15.18
C VAL A 34 3.87 4.86 -16.48
N SER A 35 3.09 5.75 -17.10
CA SER A 35 3.49 6.41 -18.34
C SER A 35 4.69 7.35 -18.12
N THR A 36 5.38 7.69 -19.22
CA THR A 36 6.53 8.62 -19.20
C THR A 36 6.15 9.98 -18.61
N TYR A 37 5.00 10.53 -19.01
CA TYR A 37 4.46 11.78 -18.48
C TYR A 37 4.20 11.71 -16.96
N GLN A 38 3.55 10.65 -16.48
CA GLN A 38 3.25 10.49 -15.05
C GLN A 38 4.53 10.45 -14.21
N ARG A 39 5.57 9.79 -14.72
CA ARG A 39 6.88 9.73 -14.07
C ARG A 39 7.56 11.10 -14.03
N LYS A 40 7.60 11.81 -15.17
CA LYS A 40 8.13 13.18 -15.26
C LYS A 40 7.40 14.14 -14.32
N TYR A 41 6.07 14.10 -14.33
CA TYR A 41 5.22 14.93 -13.47
C TYR A 41 5.49 14.69 -11.98
N GLY A 42 5.47 13.43 -11.55
CA GLY A 42 5.74 13.08 -10.15
C GLY A 42 7.12 13.54 -9.68
N ALA A 43 8.14 13.40 -10.53
CA ALA A 43 9.49 13.88 -10.25
C ALA A 43 9.55 15.42 -10.17
N ALA A 44 8.95 16.13 -11.12
CA ALA A 44 8.91 17.59 -11.12
C ALA A 44 8.16 18.15 -9.91
N PHE A 45 7.04 17.54 -9.54
CA PHE A 45 6.24 17.96 -8.38
C PHE A 45 7.02 17.81 -7.07
N LYS A 46 7.73 16.70 -6.88
CA LYS A 46 8.59 16.48 -5.69
C LYS A 46 9.69 17.54 -5.58
N LYS A 47 10.33 17.87 -6.70
CA LYS A 47 11.38 18.91 -6.76
C LYS A 47 10.84 20.31 -6.45
N LEU A 48 9.64 20.63 -6.95
CA LEU A 48 9.05 21.97 -6.80
C LEU A 48 8.32 22.18 -5.47
N ALA A 49 7.81 21.12 -4.85
CA ALA A 49 7.06 21.17 -3.59
C ALA A 49 7.69 22.04 -2.49
N PRO A 50 8.99 21.94 -2.14
CA PRO A 50 9.57 22.76 -1.06
C PRO A 50 9.50 24.27 -1.36
N LYS A 51 9.57 24.70 -2.63
CA LYS A 51 9.48 26.12 -3.02
C LYS A 51 8.10 26.73 -2.73
N TYR A 52 7.05 25.93 -2.90
CA TYR A 52 5.66 26.36 -2.71
C TYR A 52 5.10 26.07 -1.31
N LYS A 53 5.86 25.38 -0.47
CA LYS A 53 5.56 25.16 0.94
C LYS A 53 6.19 26.24 1.83
N THR A 54 5.64 26.43 3.01
CA THR A 54 6.25 27.21 4.08
C THR A 54 7.34 26.39 4.77
N LYS A 55 8.16 27.03 5.62
CA LYS A 55 9.16 26.31 6.43
C LYS A 55 8.53 25.23 7.33
N ALA A 56 7.29 25.46 7.78
CA ALA A 56 6.50 24.50 8.56
C ALA A 56 5.85 23.38 7.71
N GLY A 57 6.11 23.30 6.40
CA GLY A 57 5.62 22.25 5.51
C GLY A 57 4.17 22.43 5.02
N LYS A 58 3.43 23.42 5.52
CA LYS A 58 2.12 23.81 5.00
C LYS A 58 2.25 24.43 3.61
N TRP A 59 1.21 24.34 2.78
CA TRP A 59 1.22 25.04 1.49
C TRP A 59 1.09 26.55 1.71
N LYS A 60 1.83 27.35 0.94
CA LYS A 60 1.57 28.80 0.83
C LYS A 60 0.17 29.02 0.25
N LYS A 61 -0.37 30.25 0.31
CA LYS A 61 -1.65 30.60 -0.37
C LYS A 61 -1.58 30.16 -1.84
N ASP A 62 -2.54 29.33 -2.26
CA ASP A 62 -2.58 28.70 -3.59
C ASP A 62 -1.30 27.93 -3.99
N GLY A 63 -0.47 27.54 -3.02
CA GLY A 63 0.85 26.95 -3.24
C GLY A 63 0.75 25.61 -3.98
N PHE A 64 -0.22 24.78 -3.62
CA PHE A 64 -0.46 23.51 -4.30
C PHE A 64 -0.88 23.72 -5.76
N LYS A 65 -1.83 24.63 -6.02
CA LYS A 65 -2.32 24.95 -7.38
C LYS A 65 -1.17 25.45 -8.26
N ARG A 66 -0.35 26.37 -7.75
CA ARG A 66 0.84 26.91 -8.44
C ARG A 66 1.91 25.83 -8.68
N CYS A 67 2.17 24.97 -7.69
CA CYS A 67 3.12 23.86 -7.81
C CYS A 67 2.66 22.86 -8.89
N ALA A 68 1.39 22.45 -8.87
CA ALA A 68 0.83 21.53 -9.86
C ALA A 68 0.89 22.12 -11.28
N ALA A 69 0.57 23.40 -11.45
CA ALA A 69 0.70 24.09 -12.74
C ALA A 69 2.15 24.10 -13.25
N ALA A 70 3.11 24.45 -12.38
CA ALA A 70 4.52 24.44 -12.72
C ALA A 70 5.02 23.03 -13.06
N ALA A 71 4.65 22.01 -12.29
CA ALA A 71 5.02 20.62 -12.55
C ALA A 71 4.48 20.10 -13.89
N ARG A 72 3.24 20.47 -14.26
CA ARG A 72 2.67 20.12 -15.58
C ARG A 72 3.46 20.78 -16.73
N LYS A 73 3.86 22.05 -16.58
CA LYS A 73 4.69 22.74 -17.58
C LYS A 73 6.04 22.03 -17.77
N VAL A 74 6.69 21.64 -16.67
CA VAL A 74 7.95 20.88 -16.72
C VAL A 74 7.75 19.49 -17.32
N ALA A 75 6.67 18.79 -17.01
CA ALA A 75 6.42 17.44 -17.50
C ALA A 75 6.07 17.37 -19.00
N LYS A 76 5.51 18.46 -19.55
CA LYS A 76 5.23 18.62 -20.98
C LYS A 76 6.48 18.98 -21.80
N LYS A 77 7.54 19.48 -21.13
CA LYS A 77 8.83 19.75 -21.74
C LYS A 77 9.65 18.46 -21.89
#